data_AF-A0A926NLF7-F1
#
_entry.id   AF-A0A926NLF7-F1
#
_cell.length_a   1.000
_cell.length_b   1.000
_cell.length_c   1.000
_cell.angle_alpha   90.00
_cell.angle_beta   90.00
_cell.angle_gamma   90.00
#
_symmetry.space_group_name_H-M   'P 1'
#
loop_
_entity.id
_entity.type
_entity.pdbx_description
1 polymer ?
#
loop_
_entity_poly.entity_id
_entity_poly.type
_entity_poly.pdbx_seq_one_letter_code
_entity_poly.pdbx_strand_id
1 'polypeptide(L)' 'MHSPWGYNFNIIKELGFTWHYLMWGISWINLQMMLADAPAYESSDKEDIKEADSLEDFKAFED' A
#
# COMPACT_ATOMS: atom_id res chain seq x y z
N MET A 1 -6.09 -4.53 -9.92
CA MET A 1 -4.89 -4.53 -9.06
C MET A 1 -5.17 -5.36 -7.80
N HIS A 2 -4.56 -6.54 -7.65
CA HIS A 2 -4.60 -7.30 -6.39
C HIS A 2 -3.21 -7.91 -6.10
N SER A 3 -2.16 -7.12 -6.27
CA SER A 3 -0.85 -7.52 -5.76
C SER A 3 -0.85 -7.43 -4.24
N PRO A 4 -0.42 -8.47 -3.51
CA PRO A 4 -0.24 -8.41 -2.07
C PRO A 4 0.66 -7.25 -1.63
N TRP A 5 1.62 -6.87 -2.47
CA TRP A 5 2.54 -5.77 -2.20
C TRP A 5 1.86 -4.40 -2.21
N GLY A 6 0.94 -4.16 -3.15
CA GLY A 6 0.17 -2.91 -3.21
C GLY A 6 -0.78 -2.77 -2.03
N TYR A 7 -1.40 -3.88 -1.62
CA TYR A 7 -2.24 -3.90 -0.42
C TYR A 7 -1.44 -3.58 0.85
N ASN A 8 -0.28 -4.23 1.02
CA ASN A 8 0.62 -3.97 2.15
C ASN A 8 1.14 -2.53 2.17
N PHE A 9 1.44 -1.96 0.99
CA PHE A 9 1.86 -0.57 0.87
C PHE A 9 0.76 0.40 1.34
N ASN A 10 -0.50 0.16 0.94
CA ASN A 10 -1.62 0.96 1.41
C ASN A 10 -1.80 0.84 2.93
N ILE A 11 -1.69 -0.35 3.51
CA ILE A 11 -1.76 -0.54 4.97
C ILE A 11 -0.68 0.31 5.68
N ILE A 12 0.55 0.27 5.18
CA ILE A 12 1.66 1.05 5.73
C ILE A 12 1.39 2.55 5.63
N LYS A 13 0.87 3.02 4.50
CA LYS A 13 0.54 4.42 4.27
C LYS A 13 -0.55 4.93 5.22
N GLU A 14 -1.61 4.16 5.43
CA GLU A 14 -2.75 4.54 6.26
C GLU A 14 -2.43 4.47 7.77
N LEU A 15 -1.71 3.43 8.21
CA LEU A 15 -1.43 3.19 9.64
C LEU A 15 -0.09 3.76 10.11
N GLY A 16 0.76 4.25 9.20
CA GLY A 16 2.10 4.75 9.51
C GLY A 16 3.07 3.66 9.98
N PHE A 17 2.83 2.41 9.61
CA PHE A 17 3.66 1.27 10.03
C PHE A 17 4.97 1.21 9.24
N THR A 18 6.01 0.63 9.84
CA THR A 18 7.19 0.24 9.07
C THR A 18 6.95 -1.10 8.39
N TRP A 19 7.62 -1.34 7.26
CA TRP A 19 7.52 -2.63 6.54
C TRP A 19 7.89 -3.82 7.43
N HIS A 20 8.91 -3.67 8.26
CA HIS A 20 9.34 -4.69 9.21
C HIS A 20 8.24 -5.00 10.24
N TYR A 21 7.59 -3.96 10.77
CA TYR A 21 6.53 -4.13 11.75
C TYR A 21 5.29 -4.81 11.15
N LEU A 22 4.88 -4.45 9.92
CA LEU A 22 3.78 -5.11 9.23
C LEU A 22 4.04 -6.61 9.03
N MET A 23 5.26 -6.98 8.64
CA MET A 23 5.60 -8.37 8.31
C MET A 23 5.82 -9.24 9.56
N TRP A 24 6.43 -8.70 10.61
CA TRP A 24 6.97 -9.50 11.72
C TRP A 24 6.63 -8.98 13.11
N GLY A 25 6.09 -7.76 13.24
CA GLY A 25 5.81 -7.13 14.53
C GLY A 25 4.36 -7.26 14.99
N ILE A 26 3.40 -7.15 14.06
CA ILE A 26 1.98 -7.23 14.36
C ILE A 26 1.41 -8.61 13.99
N SER A 27 0.44 -9.08 14.78
CA SER A 27 -0.34 -10.26 14.44
C SER A 27 -1.34 -9.94 13.32
N TRP A 28 -1.38 -10.79 12.28
CA TRP A 28 -2.29 -10.61 11.15
C TRP A 28 -3.76 -10.57 11.54
N ILE A 29 -4.18 -11.32 12.58
CA ILE A 29 -5.57 -11.26 13.06
C ILE A 29 -5.91 -9.90 13.67
N ASN A 30 -4.97 -9.29 14.40
CA ASN A 30 -5.17 -7.97 15.00
C ASN A 30 -5.23 -6.90 13.91
N LEU A 31 -4.37 -7.00 12.90
CA LEU A 31 -4.41 -6.10 11.74
C LEU A 31 -5.77 -6.18 11.02
N GLN A 32 -6.30 -7.39 10.80
CA GLN A 32 -7.61 -7.57 10.18
C GLN A 32 -8.74 -6.99 11.03
N MET A 33 -8.71 -7.15 12.36
CA MET A 33 -9.69 -6.53 13.25
C MET A 33 -9.62 -5.01 13.20
N MET A 34 -8.41 -4.44 13.24
CA MET A 34 -8.22 -2.99 13.10
C MET A 34 -8.77 -2.45 11.78
N LEU A 35 -8.53 -3.17 10.67
CA LEU A 35 -9.04 -2.78 9.35
C LEU A 35 -10.56 -2.95 9.24
N ALA A 36 -11.16 -3.93 9.92
CA ALA A 36 -12.60 -4.12 9.95
C ALA A 36 -13.32 -3.03 10.77
N ASP A 37 -12.67 -2.52 11.82
CA ASP A 37 -13.18 -1.45 12.66
C ASP A 37 -12.90 -0.04 12.09
N ALA A 38 -11.98 0.05 11.12
CA ALA A 38 -11.60 1.34 10.54
C ALA A 38 -12.80 1.99 9.84
N PRO A 39 -13.06 3.30 10.08
CA PRO A 39 -14.10 4.01 9.37
C PRO A 39 -13.72 4.08 7.88
N ALA A 40 -14.49 3.41 7.02
CA ALA A 40 -14.31 3.50 5.58
C ALA A 40 -14.71 4.90 5.11
N TYR A 41 -13.72 5.78 4.89
CA TYR A 41 -13.94 7.01 4.15
C TYR A 41 -14.00 6.66 2.66
N GLU A 42 -15.19 6.76 2.07
CA GLU A 42 -15.30 6.76 0.61
C GLU A 42 -14.64 8.04 0.09
N SER A 43 -13.38 7.96 -0.35
CA SER A 43 -12.78 9.04 -1.13
C SER A 43 -13.41 9.00 -2.52
N SER A 44 -14.17 10.04 -2.85
CA SER A 44 -14.86 10.18 -4.13
C SER A 44 -13.95 10.43 -5.33
N ASP A 45 -12.62 10.46 -5.15
CA ASP A 45 -11.69 10.86 -6.20
C ASP A 45 -10.68 9.75 -6.48
N LYS A 46 -10.99 8.95 -7.50
CA LYS A 46 -10.01 8.09 -8.18
C LYS A 46 -9.12 8.99 -9.04
N GLU A 47 -8.06 9.53 -8.46
CA GLU A 47 -6.96 10.04 -9.29
C GLU A 47 -6.17 8.85 -9.81
N ASP A 48 -6.17 8.69 -11.14
CA ASP A 48 -5.44 7.68 -11.89
C ASP A 48 -3.93 7.79 -11.60
N ILE A 49 -3.45 7.02 -10.63
CA ILE A 49 -2.01 6.79 -10.43
C ILE A 49 -1.51 6.05 -11.67
N LYS A 50 -0.81 6.76 -12.56
CA LYS A 50 -0.12 6.14 -13.71
C LYS A 50 0.95 5.19 -13.17
N GLU A 51 0.71 3.90 -13.30
CA GLU A 51 1.74 2.86 -13.13
C GLU A 51 2.88 3.15 -14.11
N ALA A 52 4.02 3.59 -13.60
CA ALA A 52 5.27 3.64 -14.34
C ALA A 52 5.84 2.22 -14.40
N ASP A 53 5.27 1.40 -15.28
CA ASP A 53 5.67 0.00 -15.48
C ASP A 53 6.45 -0.20 -16.79
N SER A 54 7.14 0.85 -17.26
CA SER A 54 7.95 0.77 -18.48
C SER A 54 9.44 0.68 -18.14
N LEU A 55 10.13 -0.32 -18.73
CA LEU A 55 11.60 -0.44 -18.70
C LEU A 55 12.33 0.78 -19.26
N GLU A 56 11.61 1.67 -19.96
CA GLU A 56 12.14 2.92 -20.52
C GLU A 56 12.31 4.00 -19.45
N ASP A 57 11.41 4.06 -18.46
CA ASP A 57 11.50 5.03 -17.36
C ASP A 57 12.74 4.79 -16.48
N PHE A 58 13.15 3.53 -16.30
CA PHE A 58 14.39 3.20 -15.57
C PHE A 58 15.66 3.63 -16.31
N LYS A 59 15.66 3.61 -17.65
CA LYS A 59 16.82 4.03 -18.46
C LYS A 59 17.01 5.54 -18.47
N ALA A 60 15.91 6.30 -18.34
CA ALA A 60 15.94 7.76 -18.33
C ALA A 60 16.65 8.38 -17.10
N PHE A 61 16.93 7.60 -16.06
CA PHE A 61 17.67 8.02 -14.86
C PHE A 61 19.17 7.70 -14.91
N GLU A 62 19.65 7.02 -15.97
CA GLU A 62 21.05 6.57 -16.09
C GLU A 62 21.91 7.46 -17.03
N ASP A 63 21.33 8.51 -17.62
CA ASP A 63 22.02 9.62 -18.31
C ASP A 63 22.20 10.84 -17.39
#